data_AF-A0A9Q0WBK1-F1
#
_entry.id   AF-A0A9Q0WBK1-F1
#
_cell.length_a   1.000
_cell.length_b   1.000
_cell.length_c   1.000
_cell.angle_alpha   90.00
_cell.angle_beta   90.00
_cell.angle_gamma   90.00
#
_symmetry.space_group_name_H-M   'P 1'
#
loop_
_entity.id
_entity.type
_entity.pdbx_description
1 polymer ?
#
loop_
_entity_poly.entity_id
_entity_poly.type
_entity_poly.pdbx_seq_one_letter_code
_entity_poly.pdbx_strand_id
1 'polypeptide(L)'
;MELLDQTLTKTCNTNEFVKCVNVGLLCVQEDPSDRPTVSTILFMLGSEAPTLPDPKQPAFVIRRCPSSKASSSSKPDTVSNNGLTVTLEDGR
;
A
#
# COMPACT_ATOMS: atom_id res chain seq x y z
N MET A 1 7.43 16.80 0.77
CA MET A 1 7.93 16.91 2.15
C MET A 1 6.83 16.77 3.20
N GLU A 2 5.54 16.72 2.83
CA GLU A 2 4.43 16.61 3.81
C GLU A 2 4.45 15.32 4.64
N LEU A 3 5.12 14.28 4.15
CA LEU A 3 5.34 13.02 4.88
C LEU A 3 6.56 13.05 5.80
N LEU A 4 7.51 13.97 5.58
CA LEU A 4 8.71 14.07 6.41
C LEU A 4 8.33 14.79 7.72
N ASP A 5 8.71 14.20 8.85
CA ASP A 5 8.53 14.85 10.14
C ASP A 5 9.24 16.22 10.19
N GLN A 6 8.56 17.22 10.75
CA GLN A 6 9.06 18.60 10.80
C GLN A 6 10.35 18.74 11.61
N THR A 7 10.57 17.85 12.58
CA THR A 7 11.80 17.82 13.38
C THR A 7 13.01 17.36 12.57
N LEU A 8 12.78 16.61 11.49
CA LEU A 8 13.83 16.05 10.63
C LEU A 8 14.14 16.93 9.41
N THR A 9 13.35 17.96 9.14
CA THR A 9 13.45 18.73 7.88
C THR A 9 14.80 19.40 7.65
N LYS A 10 15.54 19.73 8.73
CA LYS A 10 16.85 20.40 8.63
C LYS A 10 18.05 19.45 8.55
N THR A 11 17.88 18.22 9.02
CA THR A 11 18.95 17.23 9.14
C THR A 11 18.84 16.12 8.11
N CYS A 12 17.66 15.93 7.54
CA CYS A 12 17.38 14.85 6.61
C CYS A 12 17.89 15.18 5.21
N ASN A 13 18.63 14.25 4.61
CA ASN A 13 18.94 14.30 3.19
C ASN A 13 17.69 13.92 2.39
N THR A 14 17.20 14.85 1.57
CA THR A 14 15.97 14.66 0.79
C THR A 14 16.04 13.47 -0.18
N ASN A 15 17.20 13.22 -0.80
CA ASN A 15 17.37 12.09 -1.71
C ASN A 15 17.27 10.76 -0.95
N GLU A 16 17.96 10.65 0.18
CA GLU A 16 17.87 9.47 1.04
C GLU A 16 16.45 9.27 1.58
N PHE A 17 15.77 10.35 1.96
CA PHE A 17 14.37 10.27 2.38
C PHE A 17 13.46 9.70 1.29
N VAL A 18 13.51 10.27 0.08
CA VAL A 18 12.70 9.82 -1.06
C VAL A 18 13.03 8.36 -1.40
N LYS A 19 14.32 8.00 -1.39
CA LYS A 19 14.78 6.64 -1.60
C LYS A 19 14.20 5.68 -0.56
N CYS A 20 14.30 6.01 0.73
CA CYS A 20 13.75 5.21 1.82
C CYS A 20 12.24 5.05 1.71
N VAL A 21 11.51 6.12 1.35
CA VAL A 21 10.06 6.05 1.13
C VAL A 21 9.73 5.10 -0.01
N ASN A 22 10.40 5.22 -1.16
CA ASN A 22 10.15 4.34 -2.31
C ASN A 22 10.46 2.87 -1.99
N VAL A 23 11.58 2.59 -1.35
CA VAL A 23 11.93 1.23 -0.92
C VAL A 23 10.92 0.70 0.10
N GLY A 24 10.50 1.52 1.07
CA GLY A 24 9.46 1.16 2.03
C GLY A 24 8.12 0.82 1.37
N LEU A 25 7.73 1.57 0.33
CA LEU A 25 6.51 1.29 -0.45
C LEU A 25 6.63 0.00 -1.28
N LEU A 26 7.81 -0.33 -1.81
CA LEU A 26 8.07 -1.61 -2.49
C LEU A 26 7.98 -2.81 -1.53
N CYS A 27 8.32 -2.64 -0.25
CA CYS A 27 8.23 -3.72 0.74
C CYS A 27 6.79 -4.12 1.09
N VAL A 28 5.82 -3.24 0.84
CA VAL A 28 4.41 -3.45 1.21
C VAL A 28 3.50 -3.64 0.00
N GLN A 29 4.07 -4.10 -1.12
CA GLN A 29 3.29 -4.43 -2.31
C GLN A 29 2.26 -5.52 -2.05
N GLU A 30 1.10 -5.41 -2.70
CA GLU A 30 0.01 -6.37 -2.58
C GLU A 30 0.47 -7.77 -2.97
N ASP A 31 1.02 -7.90 -4.18
CA ASP A 31 1.64 -9.14 -4.65
C ASP A 31 2.98 -9.36 -3.92
N PRO A 32 3.14 -10.49 -3.19
CA PRO A 32 4.40 -10.83 -2.56
C PRO A 32 5.58 -10.96 -3.54
N SER A 33 5.33 -11.31 -4.80
CA SER A 33 6.37 -11.43 -5.82
C SER A 33 6.95 -10.08 -6.26
N ASP A 34 6.26 -8.98 -6.01
CA ASP A 34 6.77 -7.62 -6.27
C ASP A 34 7.63 -7.08 -5.13
N ARG A 35 7.66 -7.76 -3.97
CA ARG A 35 8.41 -7.29 -2.80
C ARG A 35 9.90 -7.57 -2.98
N PRO A 36 10.78 -6.59 -2.75
CA PRO A 36 12.22 -6.79 -2.88
C PRO A 36 12.73 -7.74 -1.80
N THR A 37 13.73 -8.54 -2.16
CA THR A 37 14.45 -9.35 -1.18
C THR A 37 15.29 -8.46 -0.26
N VAL A 38 15.65 -8.96 0.93
CA VAL A 38 16.49 -8.21 1.89
C VAL A 38 17.81 -7.75 1.25
N SER A 39 18.47 -8.60 0.47
CA SER A 39 19.71 -8.20 -0.23
C SER A 39 19.48 -7.09 -1.26
N THR A 40 18.36 -7.13 -1.99
CA THR A 40 17.97 -6.05 -2.91
C THR A 40 17.70 -4.75 -2.15
N ILE A 41 17.05 -4.81 -0.98
CA ILE A 41 16.81 -3.64 -0.11
C ILE A 41 18.14 -3.00 0.31
N LEU A 42 19.08 -3.80 0.82
CA LEU A 42 20.40 -3.28 1.21
C LEU A 42 21.15 -2.67 0.02
N PHE A 43 21.08 -3.30 -1.15
CA PHE A 43 21.69 -2.77 -2.36
C PHE A 43 21.07 -1.44 -2.79
N MET A 44 19.73 -1.34 -2.81
CA MET A 44 19.01 -0.11 -3.17
C MET A 44 19.35 1.05 -2.22
N LEU A 45 19.45 0.79 -0.92
CA LEU A 45 19.77 1.80 0.09
C LEU A 45 21.25 2.20 0.08
N GLY A 46 22.16 1.22 0.02
CA GLY A 46 23.60 1.44 0.17
C GLY A 46 24.33 1.83 -1.11
N SER A 47 23.71 1.70 -2.28
CA SER A 47 24.28 2.20 -3.53
C SER A 47 23.78 3.61 -3.85
N GLU A 48 24.58 4.35 -4.60
CA GLU A 48 24.17 5.56 -5.31
C GLU A 48 23.33 5.17 -6.53
N ALA A 49 22.25 4.42 -6.25
CA ALA A 49 21.58 3.54 -7.19
C ALA A 49 20.96 4.29 -8.39
N PRO A 50 20.86 3.62 -9.56
CA PRO A 50 20.03 4.08 -10.67
C PRO A 50 18.56 4.14 -10.26
N THR A 51 17.74 4.82 -11.06
CA THR A 51 16.28 4.96 -10.89
C THR A 51 15.61 3.71 -10.32
N LEU A 52 15.06 3.84 -9.11
CA LEU A 52 14.30 2.78 -8.45
C LEU A 52 13.01 2.49 -9.24
N PRO A 53 12.50 1.24 -9.21
CA PRO A 53 11.19 0.96 -9.77
C PRO A 53 10.11 1.69 -8.97
N ASP A 54 9.11 2.22 -9.67
CA ASP A 54 7.99 2.89 -9.03
C ASP A 54 7.10 1.88 -8.29
N PRO A 55 6.71 2.16 -7.04
CA PRO A 55 5.78 1.31 -6.31
C PRO A 55 4.41 1.30 -7.00
N LYS A 56 3.80 0.12 -7.11
CA LYS A 56 2.41 -0.02 -7.60
C LYS A 56 1.44 0.59 -6.59
N GLN A 57 0.24 0.90 -7.06
CA GLN A 57 -0.81 1.44 -6.20
C GLN A 57 -1.18 0.43 -5.11
N PRO A 58 -1.21 0.83 -3.81
CA PRO A 58 -1.59 -0.09 -2.74
C PRO A 58 -3.02 -0.60 -2.89
N ALA A 59 -3.26 -1.86 -2.55
CA ALA A 59 -4.58 -2.50 -2.57
C ALA A 59 -5.67 -1.74 -1.78
N PHE A 60 -5.22 -0.94 -0.80
CA PHE A 60 -6.09 -0.19 0.12
C PHE A 60 -6.55 1.16 -0.43
N VAL A 61 -6.19 1.54 -1.67
CA VAL A 61 -6.91 2.63 -2.33
C VAL A 61 -8.31 2.10 -2.60
N ILE A 62 -9.23 2.42 -1.69
CA ILE A 62 -10.66 2.10 -1.74
C ILE A 62 -11.03 2.01 -3.21
N ARG A 63 -11.29 0.78 -3.69
CA ARG A 63 -11.97 0.60 -4.97
C ARG A 63 -13.29 1.32 -4.74
N ARG A 64 -13.38 2.60 -5.13
CA ARG A 64 -14.63 3.35 -5.10
C ARG A 64 -15.55 2.45 -5.88
N CYS A 65 -16.46 1.77 -5.18
CA CYS A 65 -17.54 1.06 -5.82
C CYS A 65 -18.09 2.07 -6.81
N PRO A 66 -18.09 1.81 -8.14
CA PRO A 66 -18.75 2.69 -9.05
C PRO A 66 -20.17 2.74 -8.52
N SER A 67 -20.54 3.89 -7.97
CA SER A 67 -21.90 4.17 -7.51
C SER A 67 -22.80 3.63 -8.58
N SER A 68 -23.59 2.64 -8.20
CA SER A 68 -24.60 2.04 -9.03
C SER A 68 -25.50 3.18 -9.49
N LYS A 69 -25.24 3.70 -10.70
CA LYS A 69 -26.33 4.20 -11.51
C LYS A 69 -27.24 3.00 -11.66
N ALA A 70 -28.32 3.01 -10.88
CA ALA A 70 -29.42 2.09 -11.00
C ALA A 70 -29.98 2.25 -12.42
N SER A 71 -29.38 1.54 -13.37
CA SER A 71 -30.08 1.14 -14.57
C SER A 71 -31.15 0.18 -14.11
N SER A 72 -32.39 0.64 -14.16
CA SER A 72 -33.56 -0.18 -13.95
C SER A 72 -33.52 -1.37 -14.91
N SER A 73 -33.22 -2.56 -14.38
CA SER A 73 -33.55 -3.83 -15.03
C SER A 73 -33.55 -4.92 -13.97
N SER A 74 -34.77 -5.37 -13.67
CA SER A 74 -35.13 -6.48 -12.81
C SER A 74 -34.24 -7.72 -12.94
N LYS A 75 -33.67 -8.17 -11.82
CA LYS A 75 -33.59 -9.57 -11.35
C LYS A 75 -32.91 -9.64 -9.96
N PRO A 76 -33.40 -10.47 -9.03
CA PRO A 76 -32.85 -10.57 -7.69
C PRO A 76 -31.71 -11.60 -7.59
N ASP A 77 -30.80 -11.31 -6.67
CA ASP A 77 -29.97 -12.21 -5.86
C ASP A 77 -28.90 -13.10 -6.53
N THR A 78 -27.64 -12.70 -6.32
CA THR A 78 -26.61 -13.64 -5.88
C THR A 78 -25.69 -12.91 -4.91
N VAL A 79 -26.04 -12.96 -3.62
CA VAL A 79 -25.17 -12.52 -2.53
C VAL A 79 -23.95 -13.42 -2.51
N SER A 80 -22.75 -12.87 -2.78
CA SER A 80 -21.49 -13.60 -2.59
C SER A 80 -21.23 -13.71 -1.09
N ASN A 81 -21.41 -14.91 -0.55
CA ASN A 81 -21.04 -15.25 0.83
C ASN A 81 -19.51 -15.27 0.98
N ASN A 82 -18.90 -14.11 1.20
CA ASN A 82 -17.60 -14.05 1.86
C ASN A 82 -17.86 -13.90 3.35
N GLY A 83 -17.75 -15.03 4.07
CA GLY A 83 -18.04 -15.14 5.50
C GLY A 83 -17.21 -14.17 6.33
N LEU A 84 -17.85 -13.07 6.74
CA LEU A 84 -17.39 -12.24 7.84
C LEU A 84 -17.75 -12.96 9.14
N THR A 85 -16.79 -13.68 9.73
CA THR A 85 -16.98 -14.27 11.07
C THR A 85 -16.85 -13.16 12.11
N VAL A 86 -17.97 -12.73 12.67
CA VAL A 86 -17.98 -11.84 13.84
C VAL A 86 -17.82 -12.71 15.09
N THR A 87 -16.67 -12.61 15.75
CA THR A 87 -16.47 -13.20 17.08
C THR A 87 -17.17 -12.30 18.11
N LEU A 88 -18.12 -12.88 18.85
CA LEU A 88 -18.80 -12.22 19.96
C LEU A 88 -17.94 -12.39 21.21
N GLU A 89 -17.51 -11.28 21.81
CA GLU A 89 -16.65 -11.29 23.00
C GLU A 89 -17.56 -11.27 24.23
N ASP A 90 -17.75 -12.43 24.87
CA ASP A 90 -18.53 -12.54 26.12
C ASP A 90 -17.61 -12.20 27.31
N GLY A 91 -17.80 -11.01 27.89
CA GLY A 91 -17.12 -10.58 29.10
C GLY A 91 -17.80 -11.16 30.33
N ARG A 92 -17.03 -11.87 31.17
CA ARG A 92 -17.48 -12.40 32.47
C ARG A 92 -17.37 -11.35 33.57
#